data_AF-A0A813G4T5-F1
#
_entry.id   AF-A0A813G4T5-F1
#
_cell.length_a   1.000
_cell.length_b   1.000
_cell.length_c   1.000
_cell.angle_alpha   90.00
_cell.angle_beta   90.00
_cell.angle_gamma   90.00
#
_symmetry.space_group_name_H-M   'P 1'
#
loop_
_entity.id
_entity.type
_entity.pdbx_description
1 polymer ?
#
loop_
_entity_poly.entity_id
_entity_poly.type
_entity_poly.pdbx_seq_one_letter_code
_entity_poly.pdbx_strand_id
1 'polypeptide(L)'
;VYRLGARFNHSCKPNVNRCWIESLQMELFHATQDISAGEELCVYYVDPKGLFSQRQAVLREDFNFTCRCGTCSLPEAQGAASDRLRQEYQDLDERAPKVAAEDPDEAVDLILRVLEIIQEEFDGDPHMAQRAFNDGFQFAVLAGDLDLAQSFLQRAHEAKVLAEGDHAESRELLKLAENPGLHPLVQASSASKAPGKAQTRFCEDFENTCSYCGPDTSCDKSKADHERASVQTVSSASTAASLDLRSLD
;
A
#
# COMPACT_ATOMS: atom_id res chain seq x y z
N VAL A 1 -8.42 -10.18 -19.27
CA VAL A 1 -9.51 -10.64 -18.37
C VAL A 1 -9.05 -11.87 -17.58
N TYR A 2 -8.99 -11.80 -16.25
CA TYR A 2 -8.56 -12.89 -15.37
C TYR A 2 -9.74 -13.71 -14.83
N ARG A 3 -10.15 -14.76 -15.55
CA ARG A 3 -11.37 -15.52 -15.21
C ARG A 3 -11.32 -16.23 -13.85
N LEU A 4 -10.15 -16.74 -13.45
CA LEU A 4 -9.98 -17.36 -12.14
C LEU A 4 -9.93 -16.31 -11.03
N GLY A 5 -9.23 -15.19 -11.25
CA GLY A 5 -9.17 -14.06 -10.32
C GLY A 5 -10.54 -13.40 -10.09
N ALA A 6 -11.44 -13.43 -11.06
CA ALA A 6 -12.80 -12.91 -10.91
C ALA A 6 -13.71 -13.73 -9.97
N ARG A 7 -13.20 -14.81 -9.36
CA ARG A 7 -13.93 -15.61 -8.35
C ARG A 7 -13.71 -15.13 -6.92
N PHE A 8 -12.67 -14.36 -6.64
CA PHE A 8 -12.42 -13.81 -5.31
C PHE A 8 -13.52 -12.82 -4.98
N ASN A 9 -14.17 -12.95 -3.84
CA ASN A 9 -15.18 -11.99 -3.39
C ASN A 9 -14.52 -10.77 -2.72
N HIS A 10 -15.34 -9.77 -2.37
CA HIS A 10 -14.87 -8.58 -1.69
C HIS A 10 -14.93 -8.71 -0.17
N SER A 11 -13.90 -8.20 0.51
CA SER A 11 -13.94 -7.81 1.92
C SER A 11 -13.30 -6.43 2.10
N CYS A 12 -13.78 -5.64 3.05
CA CYS A 12 -13.13 -4.37 3.44
C CYS A 12 -11.86 -4.60 4.28
N LYS A 13 -11.61 -5.85 4.72
CA LYS A 13 -10.38 -6.36 5.31
C LYS A 13 -10.11 -7.77 4.72
N PRO A 14 -9.49 -7.87 3.54
CA PRO A 14 -9.25 -9.11 2.83
C PRO A 14 -8.06 -9.87 3.41
N ASN A 15 -8.00 -11.17 3.10
CA ASN A 15 -6.89 -12.07 3.42
C ASN A 15 -6.00 -12.35 2.19
N VAL A 16 -6.32 -11.75 1.04
CA VAL A 16 -5.55 -11.86 -0.20
C VAL A 16 -5.32 -10.48 -0.81
N ASN A 17 -4.06 -10.15 -1.07
CA ASN A 17 -3.69 -9.00 -1.87
C ASN A 17 -3.73 -9.37 -3.35
N ARG A 18 -4.18 -8.42 -4.17
CA ARG A 18 -4.24 -8.53 -5.63
C ARG A 18 -3.41 -7.39 -6.22
N CYS A 19 -2.39 -7.73 -7.01
CA CYS A 19 -1.51 -6.74 -7.58
C CYS A 19 -0.92 -7.20 -8.92
N TRP A 20 -0.48 -6.24 -9.75
CA TRP A 20 0.28 -6.52 -10.96
C TRP A 20 1.78 -6.52 -10.63
N ILE A 21 2.49 -7.58 -11.03
CA ILE A 21 3.95 -7.68 -10.90
C ILE A 21 4.59 -7.49 -12.27
N GLU A 22 5.29 -6.38 -12.46
CA GLU A 22 5.85 -5.96 -13.75
C GLU A 22 6.92 -6.95 -14.25
N SER A 23 7.84 -7.38 -13.40
CA SER A 23 8.90 -8.32 -13.76
C SER A 23 8.39 -9.69 -14.21
N LEU A 24 7.19 -10.06 -13.75
CA LEU A 24 6.54 -11.31 -14.10
C LEU A 24 5.51 -11.15 -15.22
N GLN A 25 5.09 -9.92 -15.54
CA GLN A 25 3.98 -9.62 -16.42
C GLN A 25 2.71 -10.41 -16.04
N MET A 26 2.40 -10.44 -14.73
CA MET A 26 1.30 -11.24 -14.20
C MET A 26 0.52 -10.50 -13.12
N GLU A 27 -0.78 -10.80 -13.07
CA GLU A 27 -1.64 -10.50 -11.93
C GLU A 27 -1.41 -11.55 -10.84
N LEU A 28 -0.86 -11.10 -9.73
CA LEU A 28 -0.58 -11.90 -8.54
C LEU A 28 -1.75 -11.80 -7.55
N PHE A 29 -2.09 -12.95 -6.96
CA PHE A 29 -2.96 -13.06 -5.81
C PHE A 29 -2.15 -13.73 -4.70
N HIS A 30 -1.83 -13.00 -3.64
CA HIS A 30 -0.98 -13.47 -2.54
C HIS A 30 -1.73 -13.42 -1.22
N ALA A 31 -1.68 -14.51 -0.45
CA ALA A 31 -2.26 -14.52 0.89
C ALA A 31 -1.46 -13.59 1.81
N THR A 32 -2.14 -12.67 2.48
CA THR A 32 -1.52 -11.68 3.38
C THR A 32 -1.64 -12.05 4.86
N GLN A 33 -2.37 -13.13 5.14
CA GLN A 33 -2.65 -13.63 6.48
C GLN A 33 -2.67 -15.17 6.44
N ASP A 34 -2.63 -15.81 7.61
CA ASP A 34 -2.88 -17.24 7.71
C ASP A 34 -4.35 -17.53 7.35
N ILE A 35 -4.57 -18.53 6.48
CA ILE A 35 -5.90 -18.87 5.97
C ILE A 35 -6.27 -20.29 6.38
N SER A 36 -7.38 -20.44 7.10
CA SER A 36 -7.86 -21.74 7.54
C SER A 36 -8.53 -22.53 6.41
N ALA A 37 -8.50 -23.86 6.48
CA ALA A 37 -9.17 -24.70 5.49
C ALA A 37 -10.69 -24.41 5.48
N GLY A 38 -11.22 -24.04 4.31
CA GLY A 38 -12.63 -23.67 4.13
C GLY A 38 -12.94 -22.19 4.37
N GLU A 39 -11.96 -21.39 4.79
CA GLU A 39 -12.08 -19.94 4.83
C GLU A 39 -12.16 -19.35 3.41
N GLU A 40 -12.99 -18.33 3.24
CA GLU A 40 -13.18 -17.68 1.94
C GLU A 40 -12.02 -16.73 1.63
N LEU A 41 -11.55 -16.76 0.38
CA LEU A 41 -10.53 -15.83 -0.10
C LEU A 41 -11.19 -14.56 -0.64
N CYS A 42 -10.83 -13.42 -0.07
CA CYS A 42 -11.36 -12.12 -0.44
C CYS A 42 -10.26 -11.14 -0.88
N VAL A 43 -10.62 -10.18 -1.74
CA VAL A 43 -9.76 -9.06 -2.18
C VAL A 43 -10.47 -7.71 -2.03
N TYR A 44 -9.75 -6.61 -2.25
CA TYR A 44 -10.35 -5.30 -2.39
C TYR A 44 -11.00 -5.12 -3.78
N TYR A 45 -12.23 -4.62 -3.80
CA TYR A 45 -12.89 -4.12 -5.01
C TYR A 45 -12.94 -2.60 -5.06
N VAL A 46 -12.89 -1.99 -3.88
CA VAL A 46 -13.00 -0.54 -3.66
C VAL A 46 -11.88 -0.13 -2.74
N ASP A 47 -11.56 1.16 -2.73
CA ASP A 47 -10.58 1.71 -1.79
C ASP A 47 -11.02 1.39 -0.36
N PRO A 48 -10.21 0.63 0.41
CA PRO A 48 -10.57 0.33 1.77
C PRO A 48 -10.62 1.60 2.62
N LYS A 49 -9.85 2.64 2.32
CA LYS A 49 -9.79 3.89 3.09
C LYS A 49 -11.11 4.66 3.10
N GLY A 50 -12.03 4.38 2.17
CA GLY A 50 -13.33 5.05 2.13
C GLY A 50 -14.18 4.75 3.36
N LEU A 51 -15.09 5.65 3.71
CA LEU A 51 -16.06 5.48 4.81
C LEU A 51 -17.10 4.41 4.46
N PHE A 52 -17.84 3.90 5.44
CA PHE A 52 -18.87 2.88 5.23
C PHE A 52 -19.84 3.25 4.10
N SER A 53 -20.36 4.49 4.12
CA SER A 53 -21.33 4.96 3.13
C SER A 53 -20.73 5.02 1.72
N GLN A 54 -19.47 5.45 1.60
CA GLN A 54 -18.73 5.55 0.34
C GLN A 54 -18.46 4.16 -0.23
N ARG A 55 -17.90 3.24 0.58
CA ARG A 55 -17.65 1.85 0.15
C ARG A 55 -18.94 1.16 -0.30
N GLN A 56 -20.02 1.31 0.46
CA GLN A 56 -21.32 0.73 0.10
C GLN A 56 -21.93 1.37 -1.16
N ALA A 57 -21.70 2.65 -1.41
CA ALA A 57 -22.18 3.32 -2.62
C ALA A 57 -21.52 2.72 -3.87
N VAL A 58 -20.18 2.66 -3.90
CA VAL A 58 -19.41 2.10 -5.02
C VAL A 58 -19.77 0.63 -5.25
N LEU A 59 -19.86 -0.18 -4.19
CA LEU A 59 -20.23 -1.60 -4.32
C LEU A 59 -21.66 -1.83 -4.85
N ARG A 60 -22.60 -0.93 -4.53
CA ARG A 60 -23.96 -0.99 -5.07
C ARG A 60 -24.02 -0.53 -6.53
N GLU A 61 -23.29 0.53 -6.87
CA GLU A 61 -23.28 1.11 -8.21
C GLU A 61 -22.55 0.22 -9.23
N ASP A 62 -21.34 -0.21 -8.90
CA ASP A 62 -20.45 -0.89 -9.86
C ASP A 62 -20.57 -2.42 -9.81
N PHE A 63 -20.90 -2.98 -8.64
CA PHE A 63 -20.91 -4.43 -8.41
C PHE A 63 -22.28 -4.99 -8.03
N ASN A 64 -23.29 -4.13 -7.86
CA ASN A 64 -24.68 -4.49 -7.58
C ASN A 64 -24.86 -5.41 -6.35
N PHE A 65 -24.10 -5.18 -5.26
CA PHE A 65 -24.32 -5.86 -3.99
C PHE A 65 -24.12 -4.93 -2.78
N THR A 66 -24.55 -5.39 -1.59
CA THR A 66 -24.32 -4.71 -0.30
C THR A 66 -23.30 -5.53 0.50
N CYS A 67 -22.17 -4.92 0.88
CA CYS A 67 -21.14 -5.62 1.65
C CYS A 67 -21.62 -5.89 3.07
N ARG A 68 -21.35 -7.11 3.57
CA ARG A 68 -21.65 -7.55 4.95
C ARG A 68 -20.43 -8.20 5.62
N CYS A 69 -19.22 -7.83 5.20
CA CYS A 69 -17.99 -8.29 5.86
C CYS A 69 -17.96 -7.84 7.32
N GLY A 70 -16.98 -8.32 8.10
CA GLY A 70 -16.84 -7.97 9.52
C GLY A 70 -16.87 -6.47 9.78
N THR A 71 -16.17 -5.67 8.96
CA THR A 71 -16.15 -4.20 9.05
C THR A 71 -17.51 -3.57 8.75
N CYS A 72 -18.23 -4.05 7.73
CA CYS A 72 -19.53 -3.48 7.34
C CYS A 72 -20.69 -3.98 8.20
N SER A 73 -20.48 -5.01 9.01
CA SER A 73 -21.46 -5.55 9.95
C SER A 73 -21.24 -5.09 11.39
N LEU A 74 -20.29 -4.18 11.63
CA LEU A 74 -20.03 -3.62 12.95
C LEU A 74 -21.28 -2.91 13.51
N PRO A 75 -21.55 -3.01 14.83
CA PRO A 75 -22.50 -2.17 15.53
C PRO A 75 -22.22 -0.68 15.30
N GLU A 76 -23.26 0.15 15.34
CA GLU A 76 -23.21 1.58 15.01
C GLU A 76 -22.03 2.33 15.67
N ALA A 77 -21.82 2.14 16.98
CA ALA A 77 -20.73 2.80 17.70
C ALA A 77 -19.33 2.39 17.20
N GLN A 78 -19.16 1.11 16.84
CA GLN A 78 -17.90 0.58 16.30
C GLN A 78 -17.72 0.97 14.84
N GLY A 79 -18.80 0.98 14.05
CA GLY A 79 -18.80 1.48 12.68
C GLY A 79 -18.42 2.97 12.61
N ALA A 80 -18.96 3.80 13.51
CA ALA A 80 -18.59 5.20 13.62
C ALA A 80 -17.12 5.39 14.05
N ALA A 81 -16.58 4.51 14.90
CA ALA A 81 -15.16 4.53 15.24
C ALA A 81 -14.27 4.16 14.05
N SER A 82 -14.64 3.12 13.29
CA SER A 82 -13.97 2.72 12.04
C SER A 82 -13.97 3.85 11.02
N ASP A 83 -15.12 4.51 10.81
CA ASP A 83 -15.22 5.64 9.88
C ASP A 83 -14.36 6.83 10.31
N ARG A 84 -14.19 7.08 11.62
CA ARG A 84 -13.27 8.13 12.11
C ARG A 84 -11.82 7.82 11.79
N LEU A 85 -11.36 6.59 12.03
CA LEU A 85 -10.00 6.18 11.71
C LEU A 85 -9.73 6.21 10.21
N ARG A 86 -10.70 5.81 9.40
CA ARG A 86 -10.63 5.87 7.92
C ARG A 86 -10.59 7.31 7.41
N GLN A 87 -11.39 8.22 8.00
CA GLN A 87 -11.32 9.65 7.69
C GLN A 87 -9.98 10.25 8.10
N GLU A 88 -9.50 9.95 9.31
CA GLU A 88 -8.19 10.42 9.79
C GLU A 88 -7.07 9.94 8.86
N TYR A 89 -7.09 8.67 8.44
CA TYR A 89 -6.16 8.15 7.44
C TYR A 89 -6.18 9.02 6.17
N GLN A 90 -7.37 9.27 5.60
CA GLN A 90 -7.51 10.03 4.35
C GLN A 90 -6.94 11.45 4.49
N ASP A 91 -7.25 12.12 5.60
CA ASP A 91 -6.78 13.47 5.87
C ASP A 91 -5.24 13.52 6.00
N LEU A 92 -4.65 12.51 6.65
CA LEU A 92 -3.19 12.38 6.82
C LEU A 92 -2.48 12.01 5.51
N ASP A 93 -3.01 11.06 4.75
CA ASP A 93 -2.49 10.61 3.43
C ASP A 93 -2.46 11.77 2.43
N GLU A 94 -3.45 12.67 2.49
CA GLU A 94 -3.47 13.88 1.68
C GLU A 94 -2.52 14.98 2.19
N ARG A 95 -2.39 15.12 3.51
CA ARG A 95 -1.61 16.21 4.13
C ARG A 95 -0.11 15.95 4.14
N ALA A 96 0.33 14.74 4.44
CA ALA A 96 1.74 14.45 4.69
C ALA A 96 2.67 14.83 3.52
N PRO A 97 2.35 14.51 2.24
CA PRO A 97 3.20 14.93 1.11
C PRO A 97 3.28 16.45 0.93
N LYS A 98 2.21 17.18 1.27
CA LYS A 98 2.18 18.66 1.18
C LYS A 98 3.06 19.29 2.25
N VAL A 99 3.03 18.73 3.46
CA VAL A 99 3.83 19.19 4.60
C VAL A 99 5.31 18.86 4.41
N ALA A 100 5.65 17.71 3.79
CA ALA A 100 7.03 17.25 3.63
C ALA A 100 7.97 18.23 2.90
N ALA A 101 7.43 19.12 2.05
CA ALA A 101 8.21 20.14 1.36
C ALA A 101 8.68 21.28 2.29
N GLU A 102 7.95 21.54 3.36
CA GLU A 102 8.20 22.63 4.31
C GLU A 102 8.76 22.13 5.64
N ASP A 103 8.16 21.06 6.17
CA ASP A 103 8.49 20.43 7.45
C ASP A 103 8.53 18.89 7.28
N PRO A 104 9.66 18.33 6.83
CA PRO A 104 9.77 16.88 6.62
C PRO A 104 9.71 16.08 7.92
N ASP A 105 10.09 16.66 9.07
CA ASP A 105 9.97 16.00 10.37
C ASP A 105 8.49 15.86 10.76
N GLU A 106 7.67 16.90 10.59
CA GLU A 106 6.22 16.79 10.78
C GLU A 106 5.62 15.76 9.82
N ALA A 107 6.06 15.70 8.56
CA ALA A 107 5.56 14.70 7.61
C ALA A 107 5.88 13.26 8.04
N VAL A 108 7.03 13.02 8.66
CA VAL A 108 7.37 11.72 9.27
C VAL A 108 6.40 11.37 10.39
N ASP A 109 6.11 12.30 11.31
CA ASP A 109 5.13 12.09 12.39
C ASP A 109 3.74 11.72 11.86
N LEU A 110 3.30 12.36 10.76
CA LEU A 110 2.03 12.04 10.11
C LEU A 110 2.01 10.63 9.53
N ILE A 111 3.11 10.17 8.93
CA ILE A 111 3.23 8.80 8.42
C ILE A 111 3.27 7.78 9.55
N LEU A 112 3.92 8.07 10.67
CA LEU A 112 3.89 7.22 11.86
C LEU A 112 2.46 7.05 12.36
N ARG A 113 1.66 8.13 12.40
CA ARG A 113 0.23 8.05 12.74
C ARG A 113 -0.57 7.22 11.71
N VAL A 114 -0.27 7.36 10.41
CA VAL A 114 -0.88 6.52 9.37
C VAL A 114 -0.58 5.03 9.60
N LEU A 115 0.65 4.68 9.97
CA LEU A 115 1.06 3.30 10.26
C LEU A 115 0.33 2.74 11.48
N GLU A 116 0.13 3.53 12.54
CA GLU A 116 -0.70 3.15 13.67
C GLU A 116 -2.15 2.84 13.24
N ILE A 117 -2.74 3.70 12.40
CA ILE A 117 -4.09 3.47 11.88
C ILE A 117 -4.14 2.19 11.04
N ILE A 118 -3.12 1.90 10.22
CA ILE A 118 -3.03 0.64 9.46
C ILE A 118 -3.06 -0.56 10.42
N GLN A 119 -2.33 -0.47 11.52
CA GLN A 119 -2.30 -1.54 12.53
C GLN A 119 -3.64 -1.71 13.26
N GLU A 120 -4.30 -0.62 13.64
CA GLU A 120 -5.54 -0.62 14.41
C GLU A 120 -6.79 -0.93 13.56
N GLU A 121 -6.92 -0.27 12.41
CA GLU A 121 -8.13 -0.31 11.58
C GLU A 121 -8.02 -1.31 10.43
N PHE A 122 -6.83 -1.69 9.99
CA PHE A 122 -6.63 -2.56 8.82
C PHE A 122 -5.87 -3.84 9.17
N ASP A 123 -5.74 -4.15 10.46
CA ASP A 123 -5.08 -5.34 10.99
C ASP A 123 -3.63 -5.48 10.49
N GLY A 124 -2.96 -4.36 10.23
CA GLY A 124 -1.59 -4.34 9.70
C GLY A 124 -1.51 -4.71 8.21
N ASP A 125 -2.55 -4.39 7.40
CA ASP A 125 -2.58 -4.72 5.98
C ASP A 125 -1.23 -4.42 5.29
N PRO A 126 -0.52 -5.44 4.77
CA PRO A 126 0.85 -5.27 4.32
C PRO A 126 0.93 -4.46 3.01
N HIS A 127 -0.13 -4.44 2.20
CA HIS A 127 -0.16 -3.62 0.99
C HIS A 127 -0.24 -2.13 1.33
N MET A 128 -1.07 -1.77 2.33
CA MET A 128 -1.11 -0.40 2.83
C MET A 128 0.19 -0.02 3.54
N ALA A 129 0.72 -0.92 4.37
CA ALA A 129 1.94 -0.68 5.12
C ALA A 129 3.17 -0.47 4.22
N GLN A 130 3.36 -1.26 3.15
CA GLN A 130 4.51 -1.06 2.25
C GLN A 130 4.51 0.33 1.60
N ARG A 131 3.33 0.88 1.28
CA ARG A 131 3.22 2.24 0.73
C ARG A 131 3.57 3.28 1.79
N ALA A 132 2.96 3.19 2.97
CA ALA A 132 3.20 4.13 4.06
C ALA A 132 4.69 4.14 4.48
N PHE A 133 5.35 2.98 4.55
CA PHE A 133 6.78 2.90 4.81
C PHE A 133 7.63 3.51 3.68
N ASN A 134 7.22 3.36 2.42
CA ASN A 134 7.92 4.03 1.31
C ASN A 134 7.77 5.56 1.37
N ASP A 135 6.59 6.07 1.74
CA ASP A 135 6.37 7.50 1.96
C ASP A 135 7.25 8.00 3.13
N GLY A 136 7.29 7.26 4.24
CA GLY A 136 8.16 7.54 5.39
C GLY A 136 9.64 7.56 5.04
N PHE A 137 10.11 6.63 4.20
CA PHE A 137 11.48 6.65 3.67
C PHE A 137 11.78 7.95 2.93
N GLN A 138 10.88 8.39 2.05
CA GLN A 138 11.09 9.63 1.29
C GLN A 138 11.14 10.85 2.22
N PHE A 139 10.25 10.92 3.20
CA PHE A 139 10.21 12.02 4.16
C PHE A 139 11.44 12.04 5.07
N ALA A 140 11.90 10.88 5.54
CA ALA A 140 13.14 10.78 6.32
C ALA A 140 14.38 11.21 5.51
N VAL A 141 14.45 10.87 4.21
CA VAL A 141 15.51 11.37 3.32
C VAL A 141 15.46 12.89 3.17
N LEU A 142 14.27 13.49 3.12
CA LEU A 142 14.09 14.95 3.08
C LEU A 142 14.49 15.61 4.41
N ALA A 143 14.15 15.01 5.55
CA ALA A 143 14.59 15.43 6.88
C ALA A 143 16.11 15.28 7.06
N GLY A 144 16.76 14.48 6.21
CA GLY A 144 18.18 14.20 6.27
C GLY A 144 18.55 13.14 7.29
N ASP A 145 17.56 12.41 7.82
CA ASP A 145 17.73 11.27 8.70
C ASP A 145 17.83 9.97 7.88
N LEU A 146 19.07 9.61 7.54
CA LEU A 146 19.34 8.42 6.72
C LEU A 146 19.17 7.11 7.50
N ASP A 147 19.31 7.13 8.82
CA ASP A 147 19.16 5.93 9.66
C ASP A 147 17.67 5.57 9.77
N LEU A 148 16.82 6.58 9.96
CA LEU A 148 15.37 6.41 9.91
C LEU A 148 14.89 6.03 8.49
N ALA A 149 15.44 6.67 7.46
CA ALA A 149 15.15 6.31 6.07
C ALA A 149 15.47 4.83 5.79
N GLN A 150 16.63 4.35 6.25
CA GLN A 150 17.02 2.94 6.12
C GLN A 150 15.99 2.02 6.81
N SER A 151 15.59 2.38 8.02
CA SER A 151 14.61 1.62 8.80
C SER A 151 13.26 1.54 8.08
N PHE A 152 12.77 2.66 7.55
CA PHE A 152 11.55 2.68 6.74
C PHE A 152 11.66 1.80 5.50
N LEU A 153 12.78 1.83 4.79
CA LEU A 153 12.96 1.05 3.57
C LEU A 153 13.02 -0.46 3.84
N GLN A 154 13.66 -0.86 4.95
CA GLN A 154 13.65 -2.25 5.41
C GLN A 154 12.24 -2.74 5.72
N ARG A 155 11.43 -1.91 6.39
CA ARG A 155 10.03 -2.21 6.71
C ARG A 155 9.14 -2.23 5.46
N ALA A 156 9.40 -1.35 4.49
CA ALA A 156 8.72 -1.38 3.20
C ALA A 156 8.99 -2.70 2.46
N HIS A 157 10.23 -3.20 2.49
CA HIS A 157 10.57 -4.51 1.94
C HIS A 157 9.84 -5.65 2.66
N GLU A 158 9.85 -5.69 3.99
CA GLU A 158 9.15 -6.72 4.77
C GLU A 158 7.65 -6.75 4.45
N ALA A 159 7.00 -5.59 4.46
CA ALA A 159 5.59 -5.46 4.10
C ALA A 159 5.33 -5.85 2.64
N LYS A 160 6.23 -5.52 1.71
CA LYS A 160 6.11 -5.90 0.30
C LYS A 160 6.17 -7.42 0.12
N VAL A 161 7.10 -8.11 0.80
CA VAL A 161 7.19 -9.58 0.75
C VAL A 161 5.94 -10.24 1.35
N LEU A 162 5.36 -9.67 2.42
CA LEU A 162 4.09 -10.15 2.97
C LEU A 162 2.91 -9.91 2.01
N ALA A 163 2.90 -8.77 1.31
CA ALA A 163 1.84 -8.41 0.38
C ALA A 163 1.92 -9.15 -0.97
N GLU A 164 3.13 -9.48 -1.45
CA GLU A 164 3.38 -9.86 -2.85
C GLU A 164 4.30 -11.07 -3.00
N GLY A 165 4.79 -11.64 -1.89
CA GLY A 165 5.79 -12.70 -1.93
C GLY A 165 7.17 -12.21 -2.39
N ASP A 166 8.09 -13.15 -2.60
CA ASP A 166 9.44 -12.86 -3.09
C ASP A 166 9.49 -12.82 -4.63
N HIS A 167 9.80 -11.65 -5.17
CA HIS A 167 9.97 -11.38 -6.60
C HIS A 167 11.05 -10.31 -6.86
N ALA A 168 11.37 -10.05 -8.13
CA ALA A 168 12.52 -9.21 -8.50
C ALA A 168 12.50 -7.80 -7.87
N GLU A 169 11.35 -7.14 -7.86
CA GLU A 169 11.17 -5.81 -7.28
C GLU A 169 11.26 -5.82 -5.75
N SER A 170 10.76 -6.86 -5.09
CA SER A 170 10.94 -7.01 -3.63
C SER A 170 12.44 -7.15 -3.26
N ARG A 171 13.20 -7.92 -4.05
CA ARG A 171 14.66 -8.06 -3.84
C ARG A 171 15.42 -6.80 -4.19
N GLU A 172 14.95 -6.02 -5.15
CA GLU A 172 15.54 -4.72 -5.45
C GLU A 172 15.34 -3.76 -4.28
N LEU A 173 14.16 -3.73 -3.68
CA LEU A 173 13.88 -2.94 -2.49
C LEU A 173 14.78 -3.35 -1.31
N LEU A 174 15.04 -4.65 -1.14
CA LEU A 174 16.01 -5.15 -0.14
C LEU A 174 17.42 -4.60 -0.37
N LYS A 175 17.93 -4.60 -1.61
CA LYS A 175 19.26 -4.03 -1.90
C LYS A 175 19.33 -2.55 -1.55
N LEU A 176 18.25 -1.81 -1.82
CA LEU A 176 18.15 -0.39 -1.47
C LEU A 176 18.07 -0.20 0.06
N ALA A 177 17.38 -1.09 0.79
CA ALA A 177 17.35 -1.09 2.25
C ALA A 177 18.71 -1.41 2.89
N GLU A 178 19.47 -2.35 2.30
CA GLU A 178 20.84 -2.68 2.75
C GLU A 178 21.83 -1.54 2.47
N ASN A 179 21.59 -0.76 1.41
CA ASN A 179 22.42 0.39 1.05
C ASN A 179 21.58 1.55 0.47
N PRO A 180 20.99 2.41 1.33
CA PRO A 180 20.12 3.51 0.90
C PRO A 180 20.81 4.52 -0.02
N GLY A 181 22.13 4.63 0.03
CA GLY A 181 22.93 5.49 -0.85
C GLY A 181 22.84 5.10 -2.34
N LEU A 182 22.34 3.91 -2.67
CA LEU A 182 22.03 3.52 -4.05
C LEU A 182 20.72 4.12 -4.55
N HIS A 183 19.83 4.55 -3.66
CA HIS A 183 18.54 5.09 -4.04
C HIS A 183 18.69 6.46 -4.73
N PRO A 184 18.10 6.70 -5.91
CA PRO A 184 18.24 7.96 -6.64
C PRO A 184 17.89 9.21 -5.81
N LEU A 185 16.86 9.13 -4.96
CA LEU A 185 16.48 10.20 -4.04
C LEU A 185 17.61 10.57 -3.05
N VAL A 186 18.28 9.57 -2.47
CA VAL A 186 19.39 9.80 -1.53
C VAL A 186 20.59 10.38 -2.27
N GLN A 187 20.88 9.89 -3.48
CA GLN A 187 21.94 10.45 -4.33
C GLN A 187 21.67 11.91 -4.67
N ALA A 188 20.44 12.26 -5.07
CA ALA A 188 20.04 13.63 -5.35
C ALA A 188 20.14 14.54 -4.12
N SER A 189 19.70 14.07 -2.94
CA SER A 189 19.80 14.79 -1.66
C SER A 189 21.26 15.00 -1.21
N SER A 190 22.14 14.04 -1.49
CA SER A 190 23.57 14.18 -1.20
C SER A 190 24.28 15.19 -2.11
N ALA A 191 23.83 15.33 -3.37
CA ALA A 191 24.39 16.25 -4.35
C ALA A 191 23.96 17.71 -4.13
N SER A 192 22.79 17.95 -3.53
CA SER A 192 22.25 19.28 -3.23
C SER A 192 22.83 19.94 -1.98
N LYS A 193 23.65 19.23 -1.19
CA LYS A 193 24.40 19.78 -0.04
C LYS A 193 25.66 20.60 -0.41
N ALA A 194 25.90 20.90 -1.70
CA ALA A 194 26.90 21.90 -2.10
C ALA A 194 26.41 23.33 -1.75
N PRO A 195 27.28 24.25 -1.28
CA PRO A 195 26.84 25.53 -0.73
C PRO A 195 26.40 26.47 -1.86
N GLY A 196 25.09 26.57 -2.10
CA GLY A 196 24.55 27.52 -3.06
C GLY A 196 23.06 27.38 -3.31
N LYS A 197 22.26 28.17 -2.59
CA LYS A 197 20.87 28.58 -2.86
C LYS A 197 19.93 27.45 -3.34
N ALA A 198 19.09 26.99 -2.41
CA ALA A 198 17.90 26.21 -2.69
C ALA A 198 17.12 26.81 -3.86
N GLN A 199 17.13 26.12 -4.99
CA GLN A 199 16.21 26.35 -6.09
C GLN A 199 15.21 25.20 -6.07
N THR A 200 14.01 25.59 -5.67
CA THR A 200 12.74 24.89 -5.82
C THR A 200 12.62 24.22 -7.18
N ARG A 201 12.41 22.90 -7.20
CA ARG A 201 11.79 22.12 -8.28
C ARG A 201 11.73 20.63 -7.91
N PHE A 202 10.87 20.25 -6.97
CA PHE A 202 10.53 18.83 -6.75
C PHE A 202 9.12 18.66 -6.16
N CYS A 203 8.17 19.48 -6.62
CA CYS A 203 6.74 19.26 -6.41
C CYS A 203 6.04 19.69 -7.69
N GLU A 204 5.92 18.80 -8.68
CA GLU A 204 5.01 19.00 -9.83
C GLU A 204 4.82 17.72 -10.69
N ASP A 205 5.65 16.67 -10.53
CA ASP A 205 5.56 15.45 -11.36
C ASP A 205 5.05 14.17 -10.64
N PHE A 206 4.61 14.25 -9.39
CA PHE A 206 4.05 13.08 -8.66
C PHE A 206 2.52 13.12 -8.49
N GLU A 207 1.84 14.00 -9.23
CA GLU A 207 0.40 13.90 -9.43
C GLU A 207 0.11 12.88 -10.56
N ASN A 208 -0.76 11.90 -10.27
CA ASN A 208 -1.38 10.93 -11.19
C ASN A 208 -0.68 9.61 -11.57
N THR A 209 0.30 9.10 -10.82
CA THR A 209 0.64 7.66 -10.94
C THR A 209 0.58 6.96 -9.58
N CYS A 210 -0.64 6.67 -9.15
CA CYS A 210 -0.86 5.44 -8.38
C CYS A 210 -0.26 4.29 -9.22
N SER A 211 0.86 3.71 -8.79
CA SER A 211 1.58 2.66 -9.55
C SER A 211 0.73 1.40 -9.82
N TYR A 212 -0.43 1.31 -9.17
CA TYR A 212 -1.40 0.23 -9.28
C TYR A 212 -2.72 0.62 -9.97
N CYS A 213 -2.92 1.90 -10.21
CA CYS A 213 -3.99 2.43 -11.02
C CYS A 213 -3.31 2.78 -12.34
N GLY A 214 -3.28 1.83 -13.29
CA GLY A 214 -2.73 2.10 -14.61
C GLY A 214 -3.29 3.41 -15.19
N PRO A 215 -2.60 4.07 -16.13
CA PRO A 215 -2.89 5.44 -16.55
C PRO A 215 -4.30 5.68 -17.15
N ASP A 216 -5.16 4.66 -17.22
CA ASP A 216 -6.51 4.75 -17.75
C ASP A 216 -7.50 3.92 -16.89
N THR A 217 -8.14 4.55 -15.90
CA THR A 217 -9.50 4.15 -15.50
C THR A 217 -10.44 5.33 -15.63
N SER A 218 -10.56 5.80 -16.87
CA SER A 218 -11.83 6.32 -17.37
C SER A 218 -12.36 5.32 -18.41
N CYS A 219 -13.55 4.81 -18.16
CA CYS A 219 -14.53 4.28 -19.10
C CYS A 219 -14.08 4.09 -20.57
N ASP A 220 -13.85 2.85 -21.02
CA ASP A 220 -14.38 2.44 -22.34
C ASP A 220 -14.63 0.92 -22.45
N LYS A 221 -15.82 0.59 -22.94
CA LYS A 221 -16.31 -0.77 -23.22
C LYS A 221 -16.00 -1.12 -24.68
N SER A 222 -14.79 -1.56 -25.01
CA SER A 222 -14.59 -2.53 -26.10
C SER A 222 -13.14 -2.97 -26.23
N LYS A 223 -12.88 -4.27 -26.02
CA LYS A 223 -12.37 -5.22 -27.03
C LYS A 223 -11.79 -6.45 -26.34
N ALA A 224 -12.22 -7.60 -26.85
CA ALA A 224 -11.75 -8.92 -26.55
C ALA A 224 -10.47 -9.23 -27.36
N ASP A 225 -9.55 -10.02 -26.80
CA ASP A 225 -9.21 -11.38 -27.26
C ASP A 225 -7.76 -11.81 -26.92
N HIS A 226 -7.63 -13.12 -26.62
CA HIS A 226 -6.43 -13.97 -26.53
C HIS A 226 -5.38 -13.64 -25.44
N GLU A 227 -4.66 -14.56 -24.78
CA GLU A 227 -4.40 -15.99 -24.97
C GLU A 227 -3.94 -16.61 -23.63
N ARG A 228 -3.89 -17.95 -23.55
CA ARG A 228 -3.60 -18.74 -22.33
C ARG A 228 -2.14 -18.63 -21.86
N ALA A 229 -1.94 -18.48 -20.54
CA ALA A 229 -0.71 -18.90 -19.88
C ALA A 229 -1.01 -19.59 -18.54
N SER A 230 -0.19 -20.60 -18.27
CA SER A 230 -0.29 -21.69 -17.30
C SER A 230 -0.17 -21.24 -15.85
N VAL A 231 -1.04 -21.79 -15.00
CA VAL A 231 -0.94 -21.70 -13.53
C VAL A 231 0.23 -22.57 -13.07
N GLN A 232 1.25 -21.95 -12.47
CA GLN A 232 2.25 -22.66 -11.69
C GLN A 232 1.96 -22.40 -10.21
N THR A 233 1.66 -23.48 -9.48
CA THR A 233 1.52 -23.47 -8.03
C THR A 233 2.90 -23.57 -7.40
N VAL A 234 3.32 -22.54 -6.68
CA VAL A 234 4.51 -22.59 -5.83
C VAL A 234 4.04 -22.78 -4.39
N SER A 235 4.55 -23.83 -3.75
CA SER A 235 4.34 -24.15 -2.34
C SER A 235 5.29 -23.32 -1.49
N SER A 236 4.78 -22.59 -0.50
CA SER A 236 5.59 -22.00 0.57
C SER A 236 4.99 -22.33 1.93
N ALA A 237 5.85 -22.72 2.86
CA ALA A 237 5.57 -22.68 4.29
C ALA A 237 5.85 -21.24 4.76
N SER A 238 4.88 -20.59 5.41
CA SER A 238 5.04 -19.27 6.00
C SER A 238 4.61 -19.32 7.45
N THR A 239 5.46 -18.83 8.34
CA THR A 239 5.13 -18.47 9.72
C THR A 239 4.81 -16.99 9.74
N ALA A 240 3.59 -16.63 10.16
CA ALA A 240 3.10 -15.26 10.26
C ALA A 240 4.05 -14.36 11.06
N ALA A 241 4.52 -13.29 10.44
CA ALA A 241 5.20 -12.19 11.10
C ALA A 241 4.24 -10.98 11.09
N SER A 242 3.78 -10.55 12.27
CA SER A 242 3.07 -9.28 12.39
C SER A 242 4.05 -8.12 12.24
N LEU A 243 3.61 -7.02 11.63
CA LEU A 243 4.42 -5.80 11.51
C LEU A 243 4.58 -5.14 12.89
N ASP A 244 5.63 -5.48 13.64
CA ASP A 244 5.94 -4.82 14.92
C ASP A 244 6.43 -3.39 14.67
N LEU A 245 5.62 -2.38 15.00
CA LEU A 245 5.95 -0.96 14.82
C LEU A 245 6.88 -0.40 15.91
N ARG A 246 7.16 -1.15 16.98
CA ARG A 246 7.93 -0.67 18.16
C ARG A 246 9.44 -0.53 17.93
N SER A 247 9.93 -0.83 16.72
CA SER A 247 11.35 -0.74 16.36
C SER A 247 11.70 0.54 15.59
N LEU A 248 10.76 1.48 15.47
CA LEU A 248 10.95 2.77 14.79
C LEU A 248 11.26 3.94 15.76
N ASP A 249 11.29 3.67 17.07
CA ASP A 249 11.62 4.63 18.14
C ASP A 249 13.12 4.70 18.46
#